data_AF-A0AAV2BEQ0-F1
#
_entry.id   AF-A0AAV2BEQ0-F1
#
_cell.length_a   1.000
_cell.length_b   1.000
_cell.length_c   1.000
_cell.angle_alpha   90.00
_cell.angle_beta   90.00
_cell.angle_gamma   90.00
#
_symmetry.space_group_name_H-M   'P 1'
#
loop_
_entity.id
_entity.type
_entity.pdbx_description
1 polymer ?
#
loop_
_entity_poly.entity_id
_entity_poly.type
_entity_poly.pdbx_seq_one_letter_code
_entity_poly.pdbx_strand_id
1 'polypeptide(L)'
;MDIMKKTILNRQNSFLVNFCIIFLIIAPFLTNVVDSINQMELDSRHLSTRVVHTRYGTLRGFISTLSNRELQPVEVFLGVPYAGAPTGALRFMPPVTSPHWKGVRLADSYGSVCPQKWPNIKNETEALKRMPVGRLRYLQRLLPMLVNQSEDCLYLNIFAPAFGKVGHLDASSIEERSESRLEGVQAEGRVAVDDTLLPQAFVTILRHVDETFCKSLLPPFSM
;
A
#
# COMPACT_ATOMS: atom_id res chain seq x y z
N MET A 1 4.65 67.65 -5.01
CA MET A 1 4.64 66.37 -4.26
C MET A 1 3.60 65.37 -4.77
N ASP A 2 2.69 65.78 -5.67
CA ASP A 2 1.58 64.93 -6.17
C ASP A 2 1.88 64.09 -7.41
N ILE A 3 2.89 64.44 -8.22
CA ILE A 3 3.23 63.69 -9.44
C ILE A 3 3.90 62.35 -9.10
N MET A 4 4.75 62.30 -8.07
CA MET A 4 5.38 61.04 -7.64
C MET A 4 4.38 60.03 -7.05
N LYS A 5 3.32 60.50 -6.36
CA LYS A 5 2.30 59.62 -5.77
C LYS A 5 1.45 58.93 -6.86
N LYS A 6 1.11 59.61 -7.95
CA LYS A 6 0.37 59.03 -9.08
C LYS A 6 1.16 57.96 -9.83
N THR A 7 2.47 58.16 -10.02
CA THR A 7 3.33 57.17 -10.67
C THR A 7 3.51 55.92 -9.81
N ILE A 8 3.58 56.05 -8.49
CA ILE A 8 3.68 54.93 -7.54
C ILE A 8 2.35 54.15 -7.47
N LEU A 9 1.20 54.83 -7.43
CA LEU A 9 -0.11 54.16 -7.42
C LEU A 9 -0.36 53.39 -8.73
N ASN A 10 0.01 53.96 -9.89
CA ASN A 10 -0.14 53.29 -11.19
C ASN A 10 0.81 52.09 -11.34
N ARG A 11 2.03 52.19 -10.79
CA ARG A 11 2.99 51.08 -10.75
C ARG A 11 2.54 49.97 -9.79
N GLN A 12 2.00 50.30 -8.62
CA GLN A 12 1.42 49.32 -7.69
C GLN A 12 0.19 48.60 -8.28
N ASN A 13 -0.67 49.31 -9.01
CA ASN A 13 -1.82 48.71 -9.69
C ASN A 13 -1.38 47.74 -10.81
N SER A 14 -0.34 48.10 -11.58
CA SER A 14 0.23 47.22 -12.62
C SER A 14 0.88 45.97 -12.04
N PHE A 15 1.55 46.06 -10.89
CA PHE A 15 2.13 44.90 -10.20
C PHE A 15 1.05 43.95 -9.66
N LEU A 16 0.00 44.49 -9.04
CA LEU A 16 -1.12 43.68 -8.52
C LEU A 16 -1.88 42.98 -9.64
N VAL A 17 -2.13 43.66 -10.76
CA VAL A 17 -2.81 43.08 -11.92
C VAL A 17 -1.97 41.97 -12.56
N ASN A 18 -0.65 42.18 -12.74
CA ASN A 18 0.24 41.14 -13.26
C ASN A 18 0.34 39.93 -12.30
N PHE A 19 0.38 40.17 -10.98
CA PHE A 19 0.40 39.09 -9.99
C PHE A 19 -0.90 38.28 -9.99
N CYS A 20 -2.06 38.93 -10.11
CA CYS A 20 -3.35 38.27 -10.27
C CYS A 20 -3.44 37.46 -11.57
N ILE A 21 -2.92 37.97 -12.69
CA ILE A 21 -2.90 37.25 -13.97
C ILE A 21 -2.02 36.00 -13.88
N ILE A 22 -0.84 36.11 -13.26
CA ILE A 22 0.05 34.97 -12.98
C ILE A 22 -0.67 33.95 -12.10
N PHE A 23 -1.35 34.38 -11.03
CA PHE A 23 -2.07 33.46 -10.14
C PHE A 23 -3.25 32.78 -10.83
N LEU A 24 -4.03 33.50 -11.64
CA LEU A 24 -5.21 32.96 -12.34
C LEU A 24 -4.86 32.03 -13.51
N ILE A 25 -3.70 32.21 -14.14
CA ILE A 25 -3.27 31.38 -15.28
C ILE A 25 -2.35 30.24 -14.83
N ILE A 26 -1.43 30.50 -13.91
CA ILE A 26 -0.39 29.53 -13.52
C ILE A 26 -0.87 28.60 -12.42
N ALA A 27 -1.69 29.05 -11.46
CA ALA A 27 -2.19 28.16 -10.40
C ALA A 27 -3.00 26.97 -10.92
N PRO A 28 -3.96 27.10 -11.86
CA PRO A 28 -4.66 25.93 -12.40
C PRO A 28 -3.71 25.06 -13.23
N PHE A 29 -2.72 25.63 -13.90
CA PHE A 29 -1.72 24.87 -14.63
C PHE A 29 -0.82 24.06 -13.69
N LEU A 30 -0.43 24.62 -12.54
CA LEU A 30 0.34 23.92 -11.52
C LEU A 30 -0.47 22.81 -10.85
N THR A 31 -1.75 23.01 -10.55
CA THR A 31 -2.61 21.95 -10.01
C THR A 31 -2.79 20.82 -11.01
N ASN A 32 -3.02 21.13 -12.29
CA ASN A 32 -3.12 20.12 -13.35
C ASN A 32 -1.83 19.30 -13.52
N VAL A 33 -0.66 19.94 -13.38
CA VAL A 33 0.64 19.24 -13.43
C VAL A 33 0.84 18.36 -12.19
N VAL A 34 0.48 18.82 -11.00
CA VAL A 34 0.54 18.02 -9.77
C VAL A 34 -0.42 16.82 -9.84
N ASP A 35 -1.63 17.00 -10.37
CA ASP A 35 -2.59 15.92 -10.59
C ASP A 35 -2.07 14.90 -11.61
N SER A 36 -1.39 15.35 -12.66
CA SER A 36 -0.74 14.46 -13.65
C SER A 36 0.43 13.67 -13.04
N ILE A 37 1.22 14.28 -12.14
CA ILE A 37 2.29 13.59 -11.41
C ILE A 37 1.71 12.55 -10.45
N ASN A 38 0.61 12.86 -9.76
CA ASN A 38 -0.09 11.91 -8.88
C ASN A 38 -0.70 10.72 -9.66
N GLN A 39 -1.11 10.92 -10.92
CA GLN A 39 -1.58 9.82 -11.77
C GLN A 39 -0.46 8.84 -12.16
N MET A 40 0.79 9.31 -12.34
CA MET A 40 1.92 8.42 -12.66
C MET A 40 2.28 7.44 -11.52
N GLU A 41 2.00 7.78 -10.26
CA GLU A 41 2.26 6.88 -9.13
C GLU A 41 1.16 5.82 -8.95
N LEU A 42 -0.06 6.12 -9.42
CA LEU A 42 -1.18 5.18 -9.49
C LEU A 42 -1.07 4.21 -10.69
N ASP A 43 -0.37 4.61 -11.74
CA ASP A 43 -0.18 3.85 -13.00
C ASP A 43 0.67 2.57 -12.83
N SER A 44 1.37 2.40 -11.70
CA SER A 44 2.14 1.17 -11.41
C SER A 44 1.35 0.06 -10.71
N ARG A 45 0.11 0.34 -10.27
CA ARG A 45 -0.71 -0.56 -9.44
C ARG A 45 -2.01 -0.90 -10.16
N HIS A 46 -2.01 -2.01 -10.88
CA HIS A 46 -3.23 -2.52 -11.51
C HIS A 46 -3.90 -3.55 -10.60
N LEU A 47 -5.21 -3.40 -10.36
CA LEU A 47 -5.95 -4.34 -9.53
C LEU A 47 -5.82 -5.77 -10.09
N SER A 48 -5.47 -6.75 -9.25
CA SER A 48 -5.31 -8.13 -9.70
C SER A 48 -6.68 -8.66 -10.14
N THR A 49 -6.74 -9.39 -11.25
CA THR A 49 -7.96 -10.10 -11.66
C THR A 49 -8.19 -11.33 -10.79
N ARG A 50 -7.13 -11.86 -10.18
CA ARG A 50 -7.16 -13.04 -9.33
C ARG A 50 -7.73 -12.69 -7.95
N VAL A 51 -8.64 -13.55 -7.49
CA VAL A 51 -9.14 -13.55 -6.11
C VAL A 51 -8.57 -14.75 -5.38
N VAL A 52 -7.94 -14.52 -4.23
CA VAL A 52 -7.32 -15.54 -3.41
C VAL A 52 -8.23 -15.92 -2.27
N HIS A 53 -8.46 -17.22 -2.09
CA HIS A 53 -9.28 -17.75 -1.00
C HIS A 53 -8.37 -18.10 0.19
N THR A 54 -8.66 -17.53 1.35
CA THR A 54 -8.00 -17.87 2.62
C THR A 54 -8.98 -18.58 3.54
N ARG A 55 -8.50 -19.11 4.66
CA ARG A 55 -9.37 -19.73 5.68
C ARG A 55 -10.36 -18.73 6.29
N TYR A 56 -10.01 -17.45 6.33
CA TYR A 56 -10.80 -16.41 7.00
C TYR A 56 -11.75 -15.66 6.05
N GLY A 57 -11.46 -15.67 4.75
CA GLY A 57 -12.26 -15.01 3.73
C GLY A 57 -11.51 -14.85 2.42
N THR A 58 -12.12 -14.19 1.45
CA THR A 58 -11.52 -13.95 0.13
C THR A 58 -10.83 -12.59 0.06
N LEU A 59 -9.70 -12.56 -0.63
CA LEU A 59 -8.83 -11.38 -0.77
C LEU A 59 -8.60 -11.05 -2.23
N ARG A 60 -8.45 -9.75 -2.51
CA ARG A 60 -8.02 -9.24 -3.80
C ARG A 60 -6.91 -8.23 -3.60
N GLY A 61 -5.75 -8.51 -4.19
CA GLY A 61 -4.58 -7.62 -4.19
C GLY A 61 -4.47 -6.84 -5.50
N PHE A 62 -3.29 -6.28 -5.73
CA PHE A 62 -2.92 -5.60 -6.97
C PHE A 62 -1.58 -6.08 -7.50
N ILE A 63 -1.36 -5.95 -8.80
CA ILE A 63 -0.08 -6.21 -9.45
C ILE A 63 0.73 -4.90 -9.44
N SER A 64 1.94 -4.98 -8.91
CA SER A 64 2.94 -3.93 -8.95
C SER A 64 4.02 -4.30 -9.95
N THR A 65 4.24 -3.43 -10.94
CA THR A 65 5.40 -3.53 -11.83
C THR A 65 6.57 -2.78 -11.19
N LEU A 66 7.77 -3.38 -11.25
CA LEU A 66 8.98 -2.77 -10.74
C LEU A 66 9.62 -1.91 -11.82
N SER A 67 10.31 -0.85 -11.42
CA SER A 67 10.98 0.08 -12.36
C SER A 67 12.06 -0.60 -13.20
N ASN A 68 12.65 -1.68 -12.69
CA ASN A 68 13.54 -2.54 -13.46
C ASN A 68 12.72 -3.53 -14.31
N ARG A 69 12.78 -3.36 -15.63
CA ARG A 69 12.07 -4.18 -16.63
C ARG A 69 12.49 -5.65 -16.65
N GLU A 70 13.64 -5.98 -16.06
CA GLU A 70 14.11 -7.37 -15.96
C GLU A 70 13.43 -8.14 -14.81
N LEU A 71 12.84 -7.43 -13.85
CA LEU A 71 12.16 -8.06 -12.73
C LEU A 71 10.72 -8.39 -13.10
N GLN A 72 10.29 -9.60 -12.73
CA GLN A 72 8.91 -10.02 -12.91
C GLN A 72 7.97 -9.16 -12.04
N PRO A 73 6.74 -8.88 -12.50
CA PRO A 73 5.73 -8.21 -11.69
C PRO A 73 5.45 -8.98 -10.40
N VAL A 74 5.00 -8.25 -9.38
CA VAL A 74 4.69 -8.81 -8.06
C VAL A 74 3.21 -8.61 -7.77
N GLU A 75 2.52 -9.67 -7.37
CA GLU A 75 1.19 -9.60 -6.77
C GLU A 75 1.31 -9.23 -5.30
N VAL A 76 0.68 -8.12 -4.92
CA VAL A 76 0.79 -7.47 -3.62
C VAL A 76 -0.55 -7.50 -2.90
N PHE A 77 -0.52 -7.95 -1.64
CA PHE A 77 -1.65 -7.90 -0.72
C PHE A 77 -1.22 -7.13 0.53
N LEU A 78 -1.79 -5.95 0.74
CA LEU A 78 -1.48 -5.09 1.87
C LEU A 78 -2.59 -5.14 2.93
N GLY A 79 -2.22 -4.99 4.20
CA GLY A 79 -3.21 -4.82 5.28
C GLY A 79 -4.10 -6.05 5.51
N VAL A 80 -3.54 -7.26 5.34
CA VAL A 80 -4.27 -8.52 5.56
C VAL A 80 -4.32 -8.82 7.06
N PRO A 81 -5.49 -8.90 7.70
CA PRO A 81 -5.57 -9.19 9.13
C PRO A 81 -5.22 -10.66 9.39
N TYR A 82 -4.28 -10.91 10.30
CA TYR A 82 -3.87 -12.27 10.67
C TYR A 82 -4.30 -12.68 12.09
N ALA A 83 -4.67 -11.70 12.93
CA ALA A 83 -5.19 -11.91 14.27
C ALA A 83 -6.25 -10.87 14.61
N GLY A 84 -7.07 -11.14 15.63
CA GLY A 84 -8.03 -10.17 16.16
C GLY A 84 -7.32 -9.01 16.87
N ALA A 85 -7.93 -7.83 16.86
CA ALA A 85 -7.37 -6.62 17.45
C ALA A 85 -7.07 -6.82 18.95
N PRO A 86 -5.83 -6.58 19.43
CA PRO A 86 -5.42 -6.80 20.82
C PRO A 86 -5.82 -5.61 21.72
N THR A 87 -7.07 -5.16 21.60
CA THR A 87 -7.60 -3.97 22.30
C THR A 87 -8.48 -4.36 23.49
N GLY A 88 -8.65 -3.44 24.44
CA GLY A 88 -9.54 -3.63 25.59
C GLY A 88 -9.16 -4.85 26.42
N ALA A 89 -10.09 -5.80 26.56
CA ALA A 89 -9.88 -7.04 27.33
C ALA A 89 -8.83 -8.00 26.73
N LEU A 90 -8.49 -7.84 25.45
CA LEU A 90 -7.47 -8.64 24.77
C LEU A 90 -6.07 -8.04 24.88
N ARG A 91 -5.92 -6.86 25.50
CA ARG A 91 -4.61 -6.26 25.72
C ARG A 91 -3.78 -7.12 26.66
N PHE A 92 -2.53 -7.38 26.27
CA PHE A 92 -1.60 -8.27 26.99
C PHE A 92 -2.03 -9.74 27.05
N MET A 93 -3.04 -10.13 26.28
CA MET A 93 -3.38 -11.53 26.04
C MET A 93 -2.67 -12.04 24.78
N PRO A 94 -2.49 -13.36 24.63
CA PRO A 94 -2.05 -13.94 23.37
C PRO A 94 -2.96 -13.52 22.20
N PRO A 95 -2.41 -13.32 20.99
CA PRO A 95 -3.22 -13.02 19.81
C PRO A 95 -4.31 -14.07 19.60
N VAL A 96 -5.52 -13.60 19.33
CA VAL A 96 -6.66 -14.48 19.01
C VAL A 96 -6.88 -14.52 17.50
N THR A 97 -7.59 -15.53 17.03
CA THR A 97 -7.94 -15.68 15.62
C THR A 97 -8.67 -14.45 15.07
N SER A 98 -8.33 -14.03 13.86
CA SER A 98 -8.99 -12.92 13.17
C SER A 98 -10.45 -13.28 12.83
N PRO A 99 -11.41 -12.34 12.95
CA PRO A 99 -12.79 -12.59 12.54
C PRO A 99 -12.87 -12.86 11.03
N HIS A 100 -13.69 -13.83 10.67
CA HIS A 100 -14.00 -14.10 9.26
C HIS A 100 -14.78 -12.93 8.65
N TRP A 101 -14.55 -12.65 7.36
CA TRP A 101 -15.31 -11.65 6.61
C TRP A 101 -16.09 -12.27 5.46
N LYS A 102 -17.20 -11.61 5.08
CA LYS A 102 -18.01 -11.99 3.92
C LYS A 102 -17.60 -11.16 2.71
N GLY A 103 -17.69 -11.77 1.52
CA GLY A 103 -17.32 -11.13 0.26
C GLY A 103 -15.81 -10.97 0.11
N VAL A 104 -15.41 -10.25 -0.95
CA VAL A 104 -14.00 -10.04 -1.31
C VAL A 104 -13.48 -8.80 -0.59
N ARG A 105 -12.49 -8.98 0.28
CA ARG A 105 -11.77 -7.87 0.92
C ARG A 105 -10.65 -7.38 0.01
N LEU A 106 -10.62 -6.08 -0.23
CA LEU A 106 -9.55 -5.42 -0.95
C LEU A 106 -8.32 -5.27 -0.04
N ALA A 107 -7.16 -5.71 -0.53
CA ALA A 107 -5.87 -5.70 0.17
C ALA A 107 -4.87 -4.82 -0.59
N ASP A 108 -5.23 -3.55 -0.77
CA ASP A 108 -4.50 -2.57 -1.59
C ASP A 108 -3.83 -1.45 -0.78
N SER A 109 -4.07 -1.44 0.53
CA SER A 109 -3.64 -0.39 1.44
C SER A 109 -3.06 -0.99 2.72
N TYR A 110 -2.05 -0.31 3.27
CA TYR A 110 -1.45 -0.73 4.54
C TYR A 110 -2.46 -0.58 5.69
N GLY A 111 -2.45 -1.57 6.61
CA GLY A 111 -3.10 -1.42 7.90
C GLY A 111 -2.39 -0.39 8.79
N SER A 112 -3.00 -0.03 9.91
CA SER A 112 -2.36 0.80 10.94
C SER A 112 -1.11 0.12 11.49
N VAL A 113 -0.08 0.91 11.77
CA VAL A 113 1.12 0.45 12.47
C VAL A 113 0.88 0.42 13.98
N CYS A 114 1.64 -0.41 14.70
CA CYS A 114 1.48 -0.51 16.15
C CYS A 114 1.92 0.78 16.86
N PRO A 115 1.32 1.12 18.03
CA PRO A 115 1.64 2.35 18.74
C PRO A 115 3.09 2.32 19.21
N GLN A 116 3.85 3.34 18.82
CA GLN A 116 5.26 3.42 19.15
C GLN A 116 5.73 4.88 19.28
N LYS A 117 6.70 5.12 20.16
CA LYS A 117 7.23 6.47 20.42
C LYS A 117 8.50 6.70 19.62
N TRP A 118 8.46 7.68 18.72
CA TRP A 118 9.60 8.09 17.91
C TRP A 118 10.30 9.34 18.46
N PRO A 119 11.61 9.50 18.20
CA PRO A 119 12.31 10.73 18.57
C PRO A 119 11.76 11.92 17.77
N ASN A 120 11.64 13.08 18.41
CA ASN A 120 11.26 14.32 17.72
C ASN A 120 12.42 14.81 16.85
N ILE A 121 12.24 14.75 15.53
CA ILE A 121 13.24 15.19 14.55
C ILE A 121 12.87 16.51 13.86
N LYS A 122 11.87 17.25 14.37
CA LYS A 122 11.44 18.54 13.77
C LYS A 122 12.58 19.56 13.72
N ASN A 123 13.45 19.55 14.73
CA ASN A 123 14.66 20.36 14.76
C ASN A 123 15.86 19.47 14.43
N GLU A 124 16.39 19.63 13.22
CA GLU A 124 17.48 18.82 12.70
C GLU A 124 18.77 18.98 13.52
N THR A 125 19.12 20.22 13.89
CA THR A 125 20.32 20.53 14.69
C THR A 125 20.27 19.83 16.04
N GLU A 126 19.10 19.85 16.70
CA GLU A 126 18.89 19.15 17.97
C GLU A 126 18.86 17.63 17.83
N ALA A 127 18.34 17.11 16.71
CA ALA A 127 18.38 15.69 16.43
C ALA A 127 19.83 15.20 16.21
N LEU A 128 20.63 15.95 15.45
CA LEU A 128 22.03 15.62 15.13
C LEU A 128 22.96 15.62 16.36
N LYS A 129 22.61 16.36 17.43
CA LYS A 129 23.30 16.25 18.73
C LYS A 129 23.09 14.88 19.40
N ARG A 130 21.98 14.20 19.09
CA ARG A 130 21.53 12.96 19.75
C ARG A 130 21.64 11.73 18.84
N MET A 131 21.81 11.89 17.52
CA MET A 131 21.91 10.77 16.58
C MET A 131 22.79 11.07 15.35
N PRO A 132 23.42 10.04 14.75
CA PRO A 132 24.15 10.19 13.49
C PRO A 132 23.26 10.62 12.32
N VAL A 133 23.86 11.30 11.33
CA VAL A 133 23.16 11.77 10.12
C VAL A 133 22.43 10.64 9.39
N GLY A 134 23.03 9.45 9.30
CA GLY A 134 22.41 8.29 8.65
C GLY A 134 21.11 7.86 9.33
N ARG A 135 21.08 7.88 10.67
CA ARG A 135 19.88 7.56 11.45
C ARG A 135 18.78 8.60 11.27
N LEU A 136 19.14 9.87 11.27
CA LEU A 136 18.20 10.97 11.01
C LEU A 136 17.56 10.83 9.63
N ARG A 137 18.37 10.62 8.57
CA ARG A 137 17.87 10.42 7.20
C ARG A 137 16.97 9.20 7.07
N TYR A 138 17.31 8.11 7.76
CA TYR A 138 16.47 6.92 7.82
C TYR A 138 15.11 7.22 8.45
N LEU A 139 15.08 7.90 9.60
CA LEU A 139 13.84 8.30 10.28
C LEU A 139 13.00 9.26 9.43
N GLN A 140 13.63 10.23 8.75
CA GLN A 140 12.94 11.16 7.85
C GLN A 140 12.17 10.43 6.74
N ARG A 141 12.72 9.34 6.18
CA ARG A 141 12.03 8.53 5.16
C ARG A 141 10.93 7.66 5.73
N LEU A 142 11.11 7.14 6.95
CA LEU A 142 10.16 6.21 7.55
C LEU A 142 8.95 6.89 8.18
N LEU A 143 9.13 8.01 8.88
CA LEU A 143 8.09 8.62 9.71
C LEU A 143 6.77 8.89 8.97
N PRO A 144 6.75 9.30 7.69
CA PRO A 144 5.50 9.43 6.94
C PRO A 144 4.68 8.14 6.87
N MET A 145 5.32 6.96 6.85
CA MET A 145 4.63 5.66 6.84
C MET A 145 4.15 5.21 8.23
N LEU A 146 4.52 5.93 9.28
CA LEU A 146 4.29 5.55 10.68
C LEU A 146 3.31 6.49 11.40
N VAL A 147 2.62 7.36 10.63
CA VAL A 147 1.67 8.35 11.17
C VAL A 147 0.40 7.67 11.66
N ASN A 148 -0.11 6.67 10.92
CA ASN A 148 -1.35 5.99 11.26
C ASN A 148 -1.12 4.86 12.28
N GLN A 149 -1.08 5.22 13.56
CA GLN A 149 -0.91 4.28 14.67
C GLN A 149 -2.23 3.90 15.33
N SER A 150 -2.40 2.62 15.63
CA SER A 150 -3.55 2.08 16.36
C SER A 150 -3.13 0.84 17.15
N GLU A 151 -3.76 0.55 18.29
CA GLU A 151 -3.60 -0.74 18.97
C GLU A 151 -4.15 -1.90 18.10
N ASP A 152 -5.09 -1.64 17.21
CA ASP A 152 -5.45 -2.55 16.12
C ASP A 152 -4.41 -2.47 14.99
N CYS A 153 -3.35 -3.27 15.11
CA CYS A 153 -2.21 -3.25 14.17
C CYS A 153 -1.75 -4.64 13.71
N LEU A 154 -2.52 -5.71 13.97
CA LEU A 154 -2.14 -7.08 13.65
C LEU A 154 -2.47 -7.44 12.19
N TYR A 155 -1.80 -6.73 11.28
CA TYR A 155 -1.89 -6.88 9.84
C TYR A 155 -0.55 -7.32 9.26
N LEU A 156 -0.57 -8.07 8.16
CA LEU A 156 0.60 -8.45 7.39
C LEU A 156 0.47 -8.01 5.93
N ASN A 157 1.61 -7.96 5.26
CA ASN A 157 1.71 -7.65 3.83
C ASN A 157 2.37 -8.83 3.12
N ILE A 158 1.79 -9.26 2.01
CA ILE A 158 2.26 -10.40 1.21
C ILE A 158 2.69 -9.88 -0.16
N PHE A 159 3.89 -10.28 -0.57
CA PHE A 159 4.46 -9.98 -1.88
C PHE A 159 4.81 -11.32 -2.52
N ALA A 160 4.12 -11.68 -3.59
CA ALA A 160 4.34 -12.91 -4.33
C ALA A 160 4.67 -12.57 -5.78
N PRO A 161 5.57 -13.30 -6.46
CA PRO A 161 5.73 -13.15 -7.91
C PRO A 161 4.36 -13.31 -8.59
N ALA A 162 4.04 -12.43 -9.54
CA ALA A 162 2.81 -12.54 -10.31
C ALA A 162 2.88 -13.80 -11.17
N PHE A 163 1.92 -14.70 -11.00
CA PHE A 163 1.82 -15.92 -11.80
C PHE A 163 0.80 -15.74 -12.93
N GLY A 164 1.22 -16.07 -14.15
CA GLY A 164 0.42 -15.92 -15.37
C GLY A 164 1.02 -14.90 -16.33
N LYS A 165 0.86 -15.11 -17.64
CA LYS A 165 1.24 -14.11 -18.63
C LYS A 165 0.47 -12.84 -18.28
N VAL A 166 1.18 -11.78 -17.89
CA VAL A 166 0.62 -10.43 -17.98
C VAL A 166 0.33 -10.28 -19.47
N GLY A 167 -0.93 -10.46 -19.84
CA GLY A 167 -1.38 -10.18 -21.19
C GLY A 167 -1.04 -8.74 -21.43
N HIS A 168 0.04 -8.49 -22.18
CA HIS A 168 0.15 -7.28 -22.94
C HIS A 168 -1.12 -7.27 -23.79
N LEU A 169 -2.09 -6.45 -23.41
CA LEU A 169 -3.20 -6.14 -24.30
C LEU A 169 -2.57 -5.32 -25.42
N ASP A 170 -1.94 -6.01 -26.37
CA ASP A 170 -1.64 -5.47 -27.67
C ASP A 170 -2.98 -5.07 -28.27
N ALA A 171 -3.20 -3.76 -28.39
CA ALA A 171 -4.35 -3.16 -29.06
C ALA A 171 -4.35 -3.38 -30.59
N SER A 172 -3.79 -4.51 -31.05
CA SER A 172 -3.67 -4.91 -32.45
C SER A 172 -4.14 -6.35 -32.62
N SER A 173 -5.36 -6.65 -32.20
CA SER A 173 -6.11 -7.83 -32.65
C SER A 173 -7.62 -7.63 -32.45
N ILE A 174 -8.12 -6.49 -32.93
CA ILE A 174 -9.54 -6.35 -33.28
C ILE A 174 -9.60 -6.25 -34.80
N GLU A 175 -9.53 -7.39 -35.47
CA GLU A 175 -10.33 -7.66 -36.66
C GLU A 175 -10.31 -9.16 -36.98
N GLU A 176 -11.45 -9.64 -37.46
CA GLU A 176 -11.76 -11.02 -37.88
C GLU A 176 -11.86 -12.10 -36.79
N ARG A 177 -13.05 -12.20 -36.20
CA ARG A 177 -13.84 -13.43 -36.38
C ARG A 177 -15.34 -13.18 -36.20
N SER A 178 -15.98 -12.81 -37.30
CA SER A 178 -17.41 -13.03 -37.46
C SER A 178 -17.68 -14.54 -37.53
N GLU A 179 -18.67 -14.95 -36.72
CA GLU A 179 -19.61 -16.02 -37.01
C GLU A 179 -19.09 -17.47 -37.04
N SER A 180 -19.24 -18.17 -35.91
CA SER A 180 -19.98 -19.44 -35.90
C SER A 180 -20.23 -19.97 -34.49
N ARG A 181 -21.53 -20.09 -34.19
CA ARG A 181 -22.19 -21.23 -33.53
C ARG A 181 -22.00 -21.41 -32.02
N LEU A 182 -23.03 -20.94 -31.32
CA LEU A 182 -23.62 -21.49 -30.10
C LEU A 182 -23.39 -23.00 -29.93
N GLU A 183 -22.76 -23.42 -28.83
CA GLU A 183 -23.26 -24.47 -27.92
C GLU A 183 -22.73 -24.18 -26.50
N GLY A 184 -23.62 -24.24 -25.52
CA GLY A 184 -23.33 -23.88 -24.14
C GLY A 184 -22.50 -24.94 -23.42
N VAL A 185 -21.56 -24.49 -22.58
CA VAL A 185 -21.03 -25.29 -21.47
C VAL A 185 -20.84 -24.37 -20.27
N GLN A 186 -21.65 -24.62 -19.25
CA GLN A 186 -21.50 -24.05 -17.92
C GLN A 186 -20.25 -24.67 -17.28
N ALA A 187 -19.17 -23.91 -17.19
CA ALA A 187 -17.97 -24.35 -16.48
C ALA A 187 -18.12 -24.07 -14.98
N GLU A 188 -18.68 -25.03 -14.24
CA GLU A 188 -18.37 -25.17 -12.81
C GLU A 188 -16.90 -25.55 -12.67
N GLY A 189 -16.03 -24.54 -12.55
CA GLY A 189 -14.62 -24.73 -12.22
C GLY A 189 -14.44 -25.02 -10.73
N ARG A 190 -14.74 -26.24 -10.28
CA ARG A 190 -14.09 -26.77 -9.06
C ARG A 190 -12.63 -27.02 -9.40
N VAL A 191 -11.76 -26.09 -9.05
CA VAL A 191 -10.33 -26.39 -8.97
C VAL A 191 -10.15 -27.21 -7.70
N ALA A 192 -10.06 -28.52 -7.86
CA ALA A 192 -9.46 -29.38 -6.86
C ALA A 192 -8.05 -28.85 -6.60
N VAL A 193 -7.79 -28.46 -5.35
CA VAL A 193 -6.44 -28.19 -4.90
C VAL A 193 -5.72 -29.52 -4.93
N ASP A 194 -4.87 -29.72 -5.93
CA ASP A 194 -3.94 -30.82 -5.94
C ASP A 194 -2.90 -30.55 -4.83
N ASP A 195 -3.11 -31.20 -3.69
CA ASP A 195 -2.30 -31.11 -2.48
C ASP A 195 -0.87 -31.67 -2.65
N THR A 196 -0.48 -32.07 -3.87
CA THR A 196 0.83 -32.69 -4.14
C THR A 196 1.90 -31.75 -4.69
N LEU A 197 1.59 -30.47 -4.96
CA LEU A 197 2.52 -29.51 -5.58
C LEU A 197 2.86 -28.27 -4.74
N LEU A 198 2.71 -28.36 -3.42
CA LEU A 198 3.42 -27.45 -2.50
C LEU A 198 4.79 -28.05 -2.18
N PRO A 199 5.92 -27.37 -2.46
CA PRO A 199 7.21 -27.83 -1.97
C PRO A 199 7.11 -27.94 -0.44
N GLN A 200 7.38 -29.14 0.09
CA GLN A 200 7.23 -29.50 1.51
C GLN A 200 7.99 -28.57 2.48
N ALA A 201 8.87 -27.71 1.97
CA ALA A 201 9.54 -26.66 2.71
C ALA A 201 8.58 -25.57 3.22
N PHE A 202 7.51 -25.21 2.50
CA PHE A 202 6.69 -24.04 2.86
C PHE A 202 5.62 -24.35 3.94
N VAL A 203 5.06 -25.56 3.91
CA VAL A 203 4.08 -26.02 4.93
C VAL A 203 4.76 -26.23 6.29
N THR A 204 6.04 -26.58 6.30
CA THR A 204 6.81 -26.76 7.54
C THR A 204 7.13 -25.43 8.23
N ILE A 205 7.46 -24.39 7.46
CA ILE A 205 7.81 -23.07 8.03
C ILE A 205 6.60 -22.41 8.72
N LEU A 206 5.39 -22.55 8.16
CA LEU A 206 4.18 -21.98 8.79
C LEU A 206 3.71 -22.75 10.03
N ARG A 207 3.95 -24.08 10.12
CA ARG A 207 3.66 -24.84 11.34
C ARG A 207 4.70 -24.64 12.44
N HIS A 208 5.96 -24.37 12.08
CA HIS A 208 7.02 -24.19 13.08
C HIS A 208 7.01 -22.80 13.74
N VAL A 209 6.43 -21.79 13.10
CA VAL A 209 6.30 -20.46 13.71
C VAL A 209 5.21 -20.43 14.80
N ASP A 210 4.16 -21.25 14.68
CA ASP A 210 3.04 -21.30 15.65
C ASP A 210 3.44 -21.93 17.01
N GLU A 211 4.21 -23.02 17.00
CA GLU A 211 4.54 -23.72 18.26
C GLU A 211 5.76 -23.15 19.00
N THR A 212 6.74 -22.58 18.28
CA THR A 212 8.02 -22.19 18.88
C THR A 212 8.02 -20.76 19.43
N PHE A 213 7.19 -19.86 18.90
CA PHE A 213 7.13 -18.46 19.35
C PHE A 213 6.29 -18.29 20.64
N CYS A 214 5.29 -19.13 20.87
CA CYS A 214 4.44 -19.06 22.07
C CYS A 214 5.13 -19.58 23.35
N LYS A 215 6.17 -20.42 23.24
CA LYS A 215 6.87 -20.99 24.41
C LYS A 215 8.01 -20.13 24.96
N SER A 216 8.50 -19.13 24.23
CA SER A 216 9.68 -18.34 24.63
C SER A 216 9.35 -17.02 25.34
N LEU A 217 8.07 -16.67 25.51
CA LEU A 217 7.63 -15.38 26.05
C LEU A 217 6.88 -15.44 27.40
N LEU A 218 6.72 -16.61 28.00
CA LEU A 218 6.16 -16.73 29.35
C LEU A 218 7.27 -17.03 30.37
N PRO A 219 7.51 -16.18 31.39
CA PRO A 219 8.36 -16.56 32.51
C PRO A 219 7.70 -17.72 33.28
N PRO A 220 8.48 -18.64 33.88
CA PRO A 220 7.93 -19.72 34.67
C PRO A 220 7.22 -19.13 35.90
N PHE A 221 5.91 -19.35 36.00
CA PHE A 221 5.18 -19.21 37.26
C PHE A 221 5.68 -20.31 38.20
N SER A 222 6.46 -19.92 39.21
CA SER A 222 6.73 -20.76 40.38
C SER A 222 5.50 -20.72 41.28
N MET A 223 4.98 -21.89 41.61
CA MET A 223 4.25 -22.13 42.86
C MET A 223 5.23 -22.71 43.88
#